data_AF-A0A0U3M6L9-F1
#
_entry.id   AF-A0A0U3M6L9-F1
#
_cell.length_a   1.000
_cell.length_b   1.000
_cell.length_c   1.000
_cell.angle_alpha   90.00
_cell.angle_beta   90.00
_cell.angle_gamma   90.00
#
_symmetry.space_group_name_H-M   'P 1'
#
loop_
_entity.id
_entity.type
_entity.pdbx_description
1 polymer ?
#
loop_
_entity_poly.entity_id
_entity_poly.type
_entity_poly.pdbx_seq_one_letter_code
_entity_poly.pdbx_strand_id
1 'polypeptide(L)' 'MPGLEGFSWEPQRVAAQGDLVFTHSLVRGWEPGPTVIVDIFRLENDRIVEHWDVVQDLVLPEATASGNSMV' A
#
# COMPACT_ATOMS: atom_id res chain seq x y z
N MET A 1 16.90 4.45 12.76
CA MET A 1 15.97 3.98 11.71
C MET A 1 16.83 3.48 10.56
N PRO A 2 16.58 2.28 10.00
CA PRO A 2 17.16 1.95 8.71
C PRO A 2 16.80 3.10 7.75
N GLY A 3 17.77 3.59 6.98
CA GLY A 3 17.52 4.69 6.06
C GLY A 3 16.48 4.27 5.01
N LEU A 4 15.70 5.22 4.51
CA LEU A 4 14.77 5.03 3.38
C LEU A 4 15.54 4.83 2.04
N GLU A 5 16.75 4.28 2.10
CA GLU A 5 17.57 4.03 0.93
C GLU A 5 16.94 2.91 0.09
N GLY A 6 16.65 3.20 -1.17
CA GLY A 6 15.88 2.30 -2.02
C GLY A 6 14.38 2.27 -1.70
N PHE A 7 13.88 3.21 -0.88
CA PHE A 7 12.44 3.35 -0.65
C PHE A 7 11.73 3.72 -1.95
N SER A 8 10.71 2.94 -2.32
CA SER A 8 9.74 3.32 -3.34
C SER A 8 8.33 3.02 -2.86
N TRP A 9 7.41 3.91 -3.20
CA TRP A 9 5.97 3.72 -3.02
C TRP A 9 5.32 3.86 -4.40
N GLU A 10 4.79 2.74 -4.92
CA GLU A 10 4.26 2.65 -6.27
C GLU A 10 2.75 2.30 -6.22
N PRO A 11 1.86 3.30 -6.34
CA PRO A 11 0.43 3.06 -6.31
C PRO A 11 0.00 2.35 -7.59
N GLN A 12 -0.66 1.21 -7.43
CA GLN A 12 -1.21 0.41 -8.53
C GLN A 12 -2.63 0.83 -8.84
N ARG A 13 -3.38 1.17 -7.79
CA ARG A 13 -4.79 1.58 -7.86
C ARG A 13 -5.05 2.65 -6.81
N VAL A 14 -5.93 3.58 -7.16
CA VAL A 14 -6.46 4.59 -6.25
C VAL A 14 -7.97 4.66 -6.45
N ALA A 15 -8.70 4.73 -5.35
CA ALA A 15 -10.15 4.89 -5.36
C ALA A 15 -10.58 5.86 -4.25
N ALA A 16 -11.75 6.47 -4.40
CA ALA A 16 -12.32 7.36 -3.41
C ALA A 16 -13.83 7.16 -3.29
N GLN A 17 -14.36 7.27 -2.08
CA GLN A 17 -15.78 7.22 -1.79
C GLN A 17 -16.10 8.10 -0.59
N GLY A 18 -16.91 9.13 -0.79
CA GLY A 18 -17.22 10.10 0.26
C GLY A 18 -15.97 10.84 0.72
N ASP A 19 -15.70 10.80 2.03
CA ASP A 19 -14.51 11.37 2.66
C ASP A 19 -13.34 10.37 2.76
N LEU A 20 -13.47 9.17 2.19
CA LEU A 20 -12.42 8.15 2.22
C LEU A 20 -11.66 8.06 0.89
N VAL A 21 -10.34 7.94 0.97
CA VAL A 21 -9.43 7.65 -0.14
C VAL A 21 -8.67 6.35 0.15
N PHE A 22 -8.60 5.48 -0.85
CA PHE A 22 -7.93 4.19 -0.80
C PHE A 22 -6.78 4.17 -1.78
N THR A 23 -5.65 3.64 -1.36
CA THR A 23 -4.53 3.29 -2.24
C THR A 23 -4.26 1.80 -2.13
N HIS A 24 -3.81 1.19 -3.21
CA HIS A 24 -3.23 -0.15 -3.19
C HIS A 24 -1.87 -0.06 -3.85
N SER A 25 -0.81 -0.28 -3.08
CA SER A 25 0.55 0.10 -3.43
C SER A 25 1.54 -1.04 -3.25
N LEU A 26 2.57 -1.04 -4.08
CA LEU A 26 3.77 -1.84 -3.90
C LEU A 26 4.86 -0.94 -3.28
N VAL A 27 5.36 -1.35 -2.12
CA VAL A 27 6.36 -0.60 -1.35
C VAL A 27 7.65 -1.39 -1.26
N ARG A 28 8.78 -0.72 -1.45
CA ARG A 28 10.13 -1.29 -1.33
C ARG A 28 10.96 -0.43 -0.40
N GLY A 29 12.02 -1.00 0.19
CA GLY A 29 12.99 -0.25 1.01
C GLY A 29 12.43 0.29 2.34
N TRP A 30 11.26 -0.21 2.77
CA TRP A 30 10.70 0.06 4.10
C TRP A 30 10.88 -1.14 5.03
N GLU A 31 10.52 -2.33 4.55
CA GLU A 31 10.79 -3.63 5.17
C GLU A 31 11.94 -4.34 4.44
N PRO A 32 12.52 -5.44 5.00
CA PRO A 32 13.56 -6.23 4.32
C PRO A 32 13.17 -6.72 2.92
N GLY A 33 11.87 -6.91 2.67
CA GLY A 33 11.30 -7.32 1.39
C GLY A 33 10.24 -6.34 0.89
N PRO A 34 9.80 -6.49 -0.38
CA PRO A 34 8.68 -5.72 -0.92
C PRO A 34 7.37 -6.07 -0.21
N THR A 35 6.56 -5.05 0.09
CA THR A 35 5.25 -5.20 0.74
C THR A 35 4.14 -4.62 -0.13
N VAL A 36 2.97 -5.24 -0.08
CA VAL A 36 1.74 -4.71 -0.66
C VAL A 36 0.92 -4.08 0.45
N ILE A 37 0.55 -2.81 0.29
CA ILE A 37 -0.17 -2.04 1.30
C ILE A 37 -1.46 -1.50 0.73
N VAL A 38 -2.55 -1.66 1.48
CA VAL A 38 -3.77 -0.88 1.27
C VAL A 38 -3.82 0.21 2.34
N ASP A 39 -3.63 1.47 1.94
CA ASP A 39 -3.84 2.61 2.83
C ASP A 39 -5.27 3.14 2.66
N ILE A 40 -5.88 3.50 3.78
CA ILE A 40 -7.18 4.15 3.84
C ILE A 40 -6.99 5.48 4.56
N PHE A 41 -7.41 6.57 3.95
CA PHE A 41 -7.36 7.90 4.52
C PHE A 41 -8.76 8.46 4.63
N ARG A 42 -9.12 9.03 5.80
CA ARG A 42 -10.30 9.89 5.93
C ARG A 42 -9.87 11.35 5.84
N LEU A 43 -10.58 12.13 5.02
CA LEU A 43 -10.30 13.54 4.79
C LEU A 43 -11.39 14.42 5.41
N GLU A 44 -10.96 15.54 6.00
CA GLU A 44 -11.86 16.56 6.49
C GLU A 44 -11.19 17.93 6.31
N ASN A 45 -11.90 18.90 5.72
CA ASN A 45 -11.38 20.24 5.43
C ASN A 45 -10.01 20.20 4.70
N ASP A 46 -9.94 19.42 3.61
CA ASP A 46 -8.75 19.23 2.78
C ASP A 46 -7.52 18.65 3.51
N ARG A 47 -7.72 17.97 4.64
CA ARG A 47 -6.65 17.34 5.43
C ARG A 47 -6.95 15.87 5.66
N ILE A 48 -5.90 15.06 5.67
CA ILE A 48 -5.96 13.69 6.21
C ILE A 48 -6.10 13.82 7.73
N VAL A 49 -7.22 13.33 8.26
CA VAL A 49 -7.54 13.36 9.70
C VAL A 49 -7.51 11.98 10.34
N GLU A 50 -7.48 10.93 9.52
CA GLU A 50 -7.41 9.55 9.97
C GLU A 50 -6.71 8.70 8.90
N HIS A 51 -5.93 7.71 9.36
CA HIS A 51 -5.20 6.78 8.51
C HIS A 51 -5.30 5.38 9.11
N TRP A 52 -5.55 4.42 8.25
CA TRP A 52 -5.47 2.99 8.54
C TRP A 52 -4.72 2.31 7.41
N ASP A 53 -4.08 1.20 7.71
CA ASP A 53 -3.46 0.35 6.72
C ASP A 53 -3.75 -1.13 6.97
N VAL A 54 -3.57 -1.90 5.89
CA VAL A 54 -3.31 -3.33 5.96
C VAL A 54 -2.04 -3.58 5.16
N VAL A 55 -1.06 -4.19 5.82
CA VAL A 55 0.26 -4.49 5.25
C VAL A 55 0.41 -6.00 5.10
N GLN A 56 0.92 -6.43 3.95
CA GLN A 56 1.28 -7.81 3.69
C GLN A 56 2.58 -7.90 2.88
N ASP A 57 3.41 -8.89 3.15
CA ASP A 57 4.55 -9.21 2.29
C ASP A 57 4.07 -9.57 0.87
N LEU A 58 4.81 -9.11 -0.15
CA LEU A 58 4.52 -9.50 -1.52
C LEU A 58 4.75 -11.01 -1.70
N VAL A 59 3.72 -11.70 -2.20
CA VAL A 59 3.80 -13.08 -2.63
C VAL A 59 3.83 -13.11 -4.16
N LEU A 60 4.82 -13.80 -4.74
CA LEU A 60 4.96 -13.95 -6.18
C LEU A 60 3.76 -14.74 -6.76
N PRO A 61 3.33 -14.47 -8.02
CA PRO A 61 2.14 -15.09 -8.60
C PRO A 61 2.11 -16.62 -8.52
N GLU A 62 3.26 -17.27 -8.73
CA GLU A 62 3.42 -18.73 -8.65
C GLU A 62 3.19 -19.31 -7.26
N ALA A 63 3.23 -18.47 -6.22
CA ALA A 63 3.01 -18.85 -4.83
C ALA A 63 1.65 -18.39 -4.29
N THR A 64 0.86 -17.59 -5.03
CA THR A 64 -0.52 -17.26 -4.62
C THR A 64 -1.46 -18.42 -4.96
N ALA A 65 -2.47 -18.66 -4.12
CA ALA A 65 -3.46 -19.70 -4.37
C ALA A 65 -4.26 -19.48 -5.68
N SER A 66 -4.35 -18.23 -6.15
CA SER A 66 -5.07 -17.88 -7.38
C SER A 66 -4.22 -17.95 -8.64
N GLY A 67 -2.89 -18.02 -8.51
CA GLY A 67 -1.95 -17.89 -9.64
C GLY A 67 -1.82 -16.47 -10.21
N ASN A 68 -2.54 -15.47 -9.66
CA ASN A 68 -2.48 -14.08 -10.10
C ASN A 68 -1.52 -13.25 -9.24
N SER A 69 -1.04 -12.15 -9.82
CA SER A 69 -0.29 -11.11 -9.10
C SER A 69 -1.16 -10.47 -8.02
N MET A 70 -0.54 -10.14 -6.88
CA MET A 70 -1.18 -9.32 -5.84
C MET A 70 -1.42 -7.89 -6.32
N VAL A 71 -0.59 -7.41 -7.24
CA VAL A 71 -0.62 -6.05 -7.83
C VAL A 71 -1.03 -6.06 -9.28
#